data_AF-A0A3R7B5M3-F1
#
_entry.id   AF-A0A3R7B5M3-F1
#
_cell.length_a   1.000
_cell.length_b   1.000
_cell.length_c   1.000
_cell.angle_alpha   90.00
_cell.angle_beta   90.00
_cell.angle_gamma   90.00
#
_symmetry.space_group_name_H-M   'P 1'
#
loop_
_entity.id
_entity.type
_entity.pdbx_description
1 polymer ?
#
loop_
_entity_poly.entity_id
_entity_poly.type
_entity_poly.pdbx_seq_one_letter_code
_entity_poly.pdbx_strand_id
1 'polypeptide(L)'
;MNLFSDYYKNTSYDLTTSLAAGPFHDPTRYSGVTNSTGGWERSLSMHRTVHSFVLQTRPNMADAIGGVAWYAQGVPADSVYFPISCGQTTLPTVFNQAIRSKFDTESTWWAFQFTTNWAHLRYDLIHHEIQVERIKYTTLARELQQSTEATCRSRNLSTQDCVALVESAYNEFIETTTKAWWQFAWRLVSSFNAGYEFFNESATGGRSIGYPADWANQTEYVLYPQHYHPPAQVAAEENRTAAVDPDTGVLSIVVGGSSAQVEAFSLSSGFLLGFVCGTMSLSLVVAVVALVSRVRQEVASPKAPASVEEQGESNSTNDEAVVVVEPVAVI
;
A
#
# COMPACT_ATOMS: atom_id res chain seq x y z
N MET A 1 10.92 -24.95 -3.09
CA MET A 1 9.97 -24.10 -3.85
C MET A 1 10.63 -22.88 -4.47
N ASN A 2 11.77 -22.39 -3.96
CA ASN A 2 12.50 -21.21 -4.48
C ASN A 2 12.74 -21.20 -6.00
N LEU A 3 13.04 -22.36 -6.62
CA LEU A 3 13.25 -22.47 -8.06
C LEU A 3 12.07 -21.94 -8.88
N PHE A 4 10.83 -22.18 -8.44
CA PHE A 4 9.63 -21.74 -9.17
C PHE A 4 9.43 -20.23 -9.11
N SER A 5 10.06 -19.55 -8.15
CA SER A 5 9.99 -18.10 -7.94
C SER A 5 11.11 -17.35 -8.67
N ASP A 6 11.93 -18.04 -9.46
CA ASP A 6 13.14 -17.48 -10.06
C ASP A 6 12.92 -16.94 -11.49
N TYR A 7 13.79 -16.01 -11.88
CA TYR A 7 13.83 -15.38 -13.20
C TYR A 7 15.29 -15.20 -13.68
N TYR A 8 16.09 -16.24 -13.46
CA TYR A 8 17.49 -16.40 -13.83
C TYR A 8 18.44 -15.44 -13.12
N LYS A 9 18.15 -15.15 -11.85
CA LYS A 9 18.92 -14.20 -11.04
C LYS A 9 20.41 -14.56 -11.04
N ASN A 10 21.27 -13.56 -11.13
CA ASN A 10 22.73 -13.71 -11.11
C ASN A 10 23.31 -14.53 -12.28
N THR A 11 22.64 -14.52 -13.43
CA THR A 11 23.14 -15.14 -14.66
C THR A 11 23.16 -14.13 -15.80
N SER A 12 23.73 -14.50 -16.95
CA SER A 12 23.62 -13.69 -18.18
C SER A 12 22.19 -13.52 -18.69
N TYR A 13 21.24 -14.28 -18.15
CA TYR A 13 19.82 -14.27 -18.53
C TYR A 13 18.93 -13.57 -17.49
N ASP A 14 19.52 -12.88 -16.51
CA ASP A 14 18.78 -12.21 -15.44
C ASP A 14 17.86 -11.12 -16.00
N LEU A 15 16.56 -11.40 -15.97
CA LEU A 15 15.54 -10.54 -16.56
C LEU A 15 15.35 -9.22 -15.82
N THR A 16 15.98 -9.02 -14.66
CA THR A 16 15.88 -7.77 -13.88
C THR A 16 16.94 -6.74 -14.22
N THR A 17 17.98 -7.12 -14.98
CA THR A 17 19.18 -6.28 -15.17
C THR A 17 19.21 -5.55 -16.52
N SER A 18 18.50 -6.04 -17.52
CA SER A 18 18.48 -5.45 -18.86
C SER A 18 17.65 -4.15 -18.92
N LEU A 19 17.88 -3.31 -19.92
CA LEU A 19 17.02 -2.15 -20.24
C LEU A 19 15.53 -2.53 -20.38
N ALA A 20 15.24 -3.75 -20.85
CA ALA A 20 13.88 -4.25 -20.98
C ALA A 20 13.15 -4.45 -19.62
N ALA A 21 13.88 -4.41 -18.50
CA ALA A 21 13.31 -4.45 -17.15
C ALA A 21 12.77 -3.09 -16.69
N GLY A 22 12.98 -2.04 -17.48
CA GLY A 22 12.56 -0.68 -17.17
C GLY A 22 13.29 -0.08 -15.97
N PRO A 23 12.81 1.05 -15.43
CA PRO A 23 13.46 1.76 -14.34
C PRO A 23 13.40 1.03 -13.00
N PHE A 24 12.51 0.04 -12.86
CA PHE A 24 12.22 -0.60 -11.58
C PHE A 24 12.53 -2.11 -11.60
N HIS A 25 13.34 -2.57 -12.55
CA HIS A 25 13.88 -3.93 -12.59
C HIS A 25 12.80 -5.04 -12.65
N ASP A 26 11.70 -4.80 -13.35
CA ASP A 26 10.63 -5.78 -13.51
C ASP A 26 11.03 -6.90 -14.51
N PRO A 27 11.06 -8.17 -14.11
CA PRO A 27 11.43 -9.29 -14.98
C PRO A 27 10.33 -9.65 -16.00
N THR A 28 9.16 -9.03 -15.93
CA THR A 28 8.00 -9.38 -16.75
C THR A 28 8.23 -9.06 -18.22
N ARG A 29 7.99 -10.06 -19.09
CA ARG A 29 8.05 -9.92 -20.56
C ARG A 29 6.75 -10.40 -21.19
N TYR A 30 5.97 -9.47 -21.74
CA TYR A 30 4.74 -9.79 -22.45
C TYR A 30 5.04 -10.33 -23.85
N SER A 31 4.33 -11.38 -24.24
CA SER A 31 4.42 -11.95 -25.59
C SER A 31 3.62 -11.10 -26.58
N GLY A 32 3.89 -11.25 -27.88
CA GLY A 32 3.07 -10.63 -28.93
C GLY A 32 3.70 -9.42 -29.63
N VAL A 33 5.03 -9.25 -29.57
CA VAL A 33 5.73 -8.29 -30.43
C VAL A 33 5.54 -8.72 -31.89
N THR A 34 4.94 -7.84 -32.70
CA THR A 34 4.71 -8.07 -34.14
C THR A 34 5.78 -7.36 -34.96
N ASN A 35 6.04 -7.84 -36.20
CA ASN A 35 7.01 -7.26 -37.13
C ASN A 35 8.44 -7.13 -36.58
N SER A 36 8.85 -8.02 -35.69
CA SER A 36 10.20 -8.07 -35.12
C SER A 36 10.69 -9.51 -35.08
N THR A 37 12.01 -9.69 -35.20
CA THR A 37 12.70 -10.98 -35.06
C THR A 37 13.40 -11.05 -33.70
N GLY A 38 13.12 -12.09 -32.92
CA GLY A 38 13.78 -12.33 -31.63
C GLY A 38 12.80 -12.67 -30.51
N GLY A 39 13.32 -12.72 -29.28
CA GLY A 39 12.54 -12.96 -28.07
C GLY A 39 13.41 -12.89 -26.84
N TRP A 40 12.78 -12.67 -25.69
CA TRP A 40 13.42 -12.81 -24.38
C TRP A 40 13.28 -14.23 -23.86
N GLU A 41 14.16 -14.59 -22.93
CA GLU A 41 14.06 -15.83 -22.17
C GLU A 41 12.74 -15.86 -21.40
N ARG A 42 12.15 -17.06 -21.33
CA ARG A 42 10.93 -17.29 -20.56
C ARG A 42 11.30 -17.58 -19.11
N SER A 43 11.02 -16.67 -18.19
CA SER A 43 11.21 -16.93 -16.75
C SER A 43 10.45 -18.15 -16.24
N LEU A 44 10.97 -18.77 -15.17
CA LEU A 44 10.29 -19.83 -14.44
C LEU A 44 9.04 -19.28 -13.73
N SER A 45 9.21 -18.16 -13.00
CA SER A 45 8.10 -17.39 -12.45
C SER A 45 7.64 -16.34 -13.44
N MET A 46 6.43 -16.45 -13.98
CA MET A 46 5.93 -15.51 -14.99
C MET A 46 4.51 -15.03 -14.73
N HIS A 47 4.21 -13.80 -15.19
CA HIS A 47 2.94 -13.07 -15.04
C HIS A 47 1.66 -13.85 -15.41
N ARG A 48 1.76 -14.87 -16.27
CA ARG A 48 0.62 -15.69 -16.72
C ARG A 48 0.47 -17.02 -15.98
N THR A 49 1.31 -17.30 -14.99
CA THR A 49 1.19 -18.51 -14.17
C THR A 49 -0.12 -18.44 -13.38
N VAL A 50 -1.00 -19.42 -13.59
CA VAL A 50 -2.30 -19.48 -12.91
C VAL A 50 -2.16 -20.14 -11.54
N HIS A 51 -1.28 -21.13 -11.43
CA HIS A 51 -0.96 -21.83 -10.20
C HIS A 51 0.41 -22.51 -10.32
N SER A 52 0.98 -22.88 -9.18
CA SER A 52 2.20 -23.69 -9.08
C SER A 52 2.08 -24.63 -7.90
N PHE A 53 2.64 -25.84 -8.01
CA PHE A 53 2.52 -26.81 -6.93
C PHE A 53 3.75 -27.73 -6.78
N VAL A 54 3.89 -28.28 -5.58
CA VAL A 54 4.79 -29.40 -5.25
C VAL A 54 3.95 -30.47 -4.57
N LEU A 55 3.94 -31.67 -5.15
CA LEU A 55 3.31 -32.83 -4.53
C LEU A 55 4.37 -33.56 -3.69
N GLN A 56 4.13 -33.64 -2.39
CA GLN A 56 5.02 -34.31 -1.44
C GLN A 56 4.35 -35.59 -0.96
N THR A 57 5.01 -36.73 -1.15
CA THR A 57 4.59 -38.02 -0.59
C THR A 57 5.51 -38.40 0.57
N ARG A 58 4.93 -38.83 1.70
CA ARG A 58 5.67 -39.16 2.92
C ARG A 58 5.42 -40.63 3.30
N PRO A 59 6.35 -41.55 2.99
CA PRO A 59 6.13 -42.99 3.09
C PRO A 59 6.02 -43.50 4.54
N ASN A 60 6.53 -42.75 5.51
CA ASN A 60 6.52 -43.14 6.93
C ASN A 60 5.25 -42.68 7.68
N MET A 61 4.16 -42.43 6.95
CA MET A 61 2.89 -41.93 7.49
C MET A 61 1.72 -42.74 6.92
N ALA A 62 0.58 -42.70 7.61
CA ALA A 62 -0.64 -43.33 7.11
C ALA A 62 -1.07 -42.70 5.77
N ASP A 63 -1.58 -43.52 4.85
CA ASP A 63 -1.89 -43.13 3.46
C ASP A 63 -2.76 -41.86 3.37
N ALA A 64 -3.82 -41.79 4.19
CA ALA A 64 -4.75 -40.67 4.22
C ALA A 64 -4.15 -39.31 4.68
N ILE A 65 -2.95 -39.31 5.26
CA ILE A 65 -2.24 -38.10 5.68
C ILE A 65 -0.82 -38.04 5.10
N GLY A 66 -0.38 -39.02 4.32
CA GLY A 66 0.98 -39.11 3.83
C GLY A 66 1.28 -38.12 2.70
N GLY A 67 0.27 -37.72 1.94
CA GLY A 67 0.38 -36.78 0.84
C GLY A 67 0.06 -35.33 1.23
N VAL A 68 0.89 -34.39 0.75
CA VAL A 68 0.61 -32.95 0.85
C VAL A 68 0.89 -32.29 -0.49
N ALA A 69 -0.11 -31.61 -1.04
CA ALA A 69 0.06 -30.68 -2.14
C ALA A 69 0.38 -29.29 -1.56
N TRP A 70 1.60 -28.82 -1.80
CA TRP A 70 1.95 -27.43 -1.58
C TRP A 70 1.47 -26.66 -2.81
N TYR A 71 0.42 -25.87 -2.68
CA TYR A 71 -0.27 -25.24 -3.80
C TYR A 71 -0.27 -23.71 -3.67
N ALA A 72 0.23 -23.03 -4.70
CA ALA A 72 0.21 -21.58 -4.82
C ALA A 72 -0.72 -21.15 -5.95
N GLN A 73 -1.55 -20.13 -5.69
CA GLN A 73 -2.40 -19.48 -6.69
C GLN A 73 -1.69 -18.27 -7.25
N GLY A 74 -1.55 -18.19 -8.57
CA GLY A 74 -0.88 -17.08 -9.26
C GLY A 74 0.63 -17.29 -9.46
N VAL A 75 1.35 -16.18 -9.54
CA VAL A 75 2.78 -16.12 -9.84
C VAL A 75 3.60 -16.59 -8.63
N PRO A 76 4.46 -17.62 -8.73
CA PRO A 76 5.17 -18.16 -7.57
C PRO A 76 6.17 -17.19 -6.91
N ALA A 77 6.68 -16.21 -7.66
CA ALA A 77 7.46 -15.11 -7.10
C ALA A 77 6.62 -14.22 -6.17
N ASP A 78 5.31 -14.18 -6.34
CA ASP A 78 4.45 -13.24 -5.63
C ASP A 78 3.42 -13.93 -4.72
N SER A 79 3.48 -15.27 -4.63
CA SER A 79 2.43 -16.08 -4.01
C SER A 79 2.95 -17.04 -2.94
N VAL A 80 2.07 -17.40 -2.00
CA VAL A 80 2.33 -18.35 -0.92
C VAL A 80 1.94 -19.77 -1.35
N TYR A 81 2.73 -20.75 -0.93
CA TYR A 81 2.38 -22.17 -1.06
C TYR A 81 1.59 -22.64 0.16
N PHE A 82 0.30 -22.90 -0.04
CA PHE A 82 -0.60 -23.43 0.98
C PHE A 82 -0.48 -24.96 1.06
N PRO A 83 -0.47 -25.55 2.26
CA PRO A 83 -0.51 -26.99 2.39
C PRO A 83 -1.95 -27.48 2.20
N ILE A 84 -2.13 -28.48 1.34
CA ILE A 84 -3.40 -29.20 1.15
C ILE A 84 -3.11 -30.69 1.34
N SER A 85 -3.71 -31.29 2.36
CA SER A 85 -3.56 -32.72 2.64
C SER A 85 -4.35 -33.54 1.63
N CYS A 86 -3.80 -34.71 1.24
CA CYS A 86 -4.50 -35.65 0.37
C CYS A 86 -5.80 -36.21 0.99
N GLY A 87 -5.94 -36.15 2.32
CA GLY A 87 -7.14 -36.56 3.04
C GLY A 87 -8.22 -35.48 3.13
N GLN A 88 -7.95 -34.24 2.69
CA GLN A 88 -8.96 -33.18 2.72
C GLN A 88 -10.11 -33.47 1.75
N THR A 89 -11.32 -33.31 2.24
CA THR A 89 -12.57 -33.40 1.48
C THR A 89 -13.13 -32.04 1.12
N THR A 90 -12.70 -30.99 1.82
CA THR A 90 -13.14 -29.61 1.58
C THR A 90 -11.99 -28.62 1.54
N LEU A 91 -12.21 -27.52 0.82
CA LEU A 91 -11.37 -26.32 0.79
C LEU A 91 -12.27 -25.11 1.06
N PRO A 92 -11.76 -24.05 1.71
CA PRO A 92 -12.57 -22.88 2.00
C PRO A 92 -12.96 -22.15 0.71
N THR A 93 -14.12 -21.50 0.72
CA THR A 93 -14.71 -20.86 -0.46
C THR A 93 -13.76 -19.85 -1.12
N VAL A 94 -13.01 -19.09 -0.31
CA VAL A 94 -12.02 -18.10 -0.76
C VAL A 94 -10.98 -18.70 -1.71
N PHE A 95 -10.65 -19.99 -1.54
CA PHE A 95 -9.65 -20.69 -2.33
C PHE A 95 -10.22 -21.27 -3.63
N ASN A 96 -11.54 -21.42 -3.74
CA ASN A 96 -12.24 -21.93 -4.92
C ASN A 96 -12.78 -20.81 -5.83
N GLN A 97 -12.64 -19.56 -5.42
CA GLN A 97 -13.04 -18.38 -6.19
C GLN A 97 -11.87 -17.88 -7.03
N ALA A 98 -11.82 -18.21 -8.32
CA ALA A 98 -10.73 -17.79 -9.22
C ALA A 98 -11.27 -17.34 -10.60
N ILE A 99 -12.36 -16.58 -10.62
CA ILE A 99 -12.95 -16.06 -11.86
C ILE A 99 -12.10 -14.90 -12.38
N ARG A 100 -11.22 -15.19 -13.35
CA ARG A 100 -10.24 -14.24 -13.90
C ARG A 100 -10.82 -12.96 -14.51
N SER A 101 -12.07 -12.99 -14.96
CA SER A 101 -12.73 -11.85 -15.59
C SER A 101 -13.51 -10.97 -14.61
N LYS A 102 -13.63 -11.39 -13.35
CA LYS A 102 -14.42 -10.70 -12.32
C LYS A 102 -13.58 -10.55 -11.06
N PHE A 103 -13.15 -9.32 -10.79
CA PHE A 103 -12.47 -9.00 -9.54
C PHE A 103 -13.33 -9.39 -8.33
N ASP A 104 -12.69 -9.98 -7.33
CA ASP A 104 -13.34 -10.51 -6.14
C ASP A 104 -12.42 -10.34 -4.93
N THR A 105 -12.87 -9.57 -3.94
CA THR A 105 -12.11 -9.28 -2.71
C THR A 105 -12.14 -10.44 -1.71
N GLU A 106 -12.95 -11.47 -1.94
CA GLU A 106 -12.97 -12.69 -1.12
C GLU A 106 -12.10 -13.79 -1.73
N SER A 107 -11.56 -13.59 -2.93
CA SER A 107 -10.78 -14.58 -3.65
C SER A 107 -9.30 -14.56 -3.25
N THR A 108 -8.77 -15.73 -2.87
CA THR A 108 -7.34 -15.93 -2.67
C THR A 108 -6.56 -15.66 -3.95
N TRP A 109 -7.06 -16.11 -5.10
CA TRP A 109 -6.42 -15.88 -6.40
C TRP A 109 -6.28 -14.38 -6.69
N TRP A 110 -7.35 -13.61 -6.49
CA TRP A 110 -7.33 -12.17 -6.73
C TRP A 110 -6.47 -11.42 -5.73
N ALA A 111 -6.34 -11.90 -4.49
CA ALA A 111 -5.43 -11.30 -3.50
C ALA A 111 -3.99 -11.29 -4.04
N PHE A 112 -3.50 -12.45 -4.49
CA PHE A 112 -2.14 -12.58 -5.04
C PHE A 112 -1.98 -11.89 -6.40
N GLN A 113 -2.98 -11.96 -7.27
CA GLN A 113 -2.93 -11.30 -8.56
C GLN A 113 -2.96 -9.78 -8.46
N PHE A 114 -3.73 -9.24 -7.51
CA PHE A 114 -3.74 -7.80 -7.25
C PHE A 114 -2.37 -7.33 -6.78
N THR A 115 -1.75 -8.01 -5.80
CA THR A 115 -0.40 -7.63 -5.32
C THR A 115 0.66 -7.77 -6.40
N THR A 116 0.59 -8.83 -7.22
CA THR A 116 1.49 -9.01 -8.38
C THR A 116 1.39 -7.85 -9.35
N ASN A 117 0.16 -7.48 -9.73
CA ASN A 117 -0.07 -6.38 -10.66
C ASN A 117 0.40 -5.04 -10.08
N TRP A 118 0.15 -4.81 -8.78
CA TRP A 118 0.60 -3.61 -8.09
C TRP A 118 2.12 -3.52 -8.03
N ALA A 119 2.80 -4.66 -7.86
CA ALA A 119 4.26 -4.72 -7.83
C ALA A 119 4.91 -4.22 -9.13
N HIS A 120 4.29 -4.41 -10.30
CA HIS A 120 4.82 -3.90 -11.57
C HIS A 120 5.04 -2.38 -11.56
N LEU A 121 4.33 -1.63 -10.72
CA LEU A 121 4.50 -0.17 -10.63
C LEU A 121 5.87 0.22 -10.05
N ARG A 122 6.40 -0.58 -9.13
CA ARG A 122 7.65 -0.36 -8.38
C ARG A 122 8.27 -1.69 -7.96
N TYR A 123 8.65 -2.51 -8.94
CA TYR A 123 8.99 -3.91 -8.71
C TYR A 123 10.19 -4.06 -7.78
N ASP A 124 11.23 -3.24 -7.96
CA ASP A 124 12.40 -3.11 -7.09
C ASP A 124 12.09 -3.05 -5.58
N LEU A 125 11.03 -2.32 -5.19
CA LEU A 125 10.66 -2.13 -3.79
C LEU A 125 9.47 -2.98 -3.35
N ILE A 126 8.37 -2.98 -4.12
CA ILE A 126 7.15 -3.69 -3.74
C ILE A 126 7.38 -5.21 -3.75
N HIS A 127 8.11 -5.74 -4.74
CA HIS A 127 8.39 -7.17 -4.76
C HIS A 127 9.30 -7.60 -3.61
N HIS A 128 10.13 -6.70 -3.06
CA HIS A 128 10.89 -7.00 -1.85
C HIS A 128 9.95 -7.23 -0.65
N GLU A 129 8.97 -6.34 -0.42
CA GLU A 129 7.93 -6.52 0.61
C GLU A 129 7.17 -7.84 0.40
N ILE A 130 6.79 -8.16 -0.84
CA ILE A 130 6.11 -9.40 -1.19
C ILE A 130 6.97 -10.62 -0.86
N GLN A 131 8.28 -10.58 -1.17
CA GLN A 131 9.19 -11.68 -0.85
C GLN A 131 9.28 -11.93 0.66
N VAL A 132 9.36 -10.87 1.47
CA VAL A 132 9.38 -10.96 2.94
C VAL A 132 8.10 -11.62 3.45
N GLU A 133 6.93 -11.13 3.02
CA GLU A 133 5.64 -11.65 3.47
C GLU A 133 5.41 -13.10 3.00
N ARG A 134 5.84 -13.43 1.78
CA ARG A 134 5.81 -14.80 1.24
C ARG A 134 6.68 -15.74 2.08
N ILE A 135 7.90 -15.34 2.46
CA ILE A 135 8.80 -16.16 3.29
C ILE A 135 8.17 -16.43 4.66
N LYS A 136 7.56 -15.40 5.27
CA LYS A 136 6.83 -15.52 6.54
C LYS A 136 5.72 -16.58 6.43
N TYR A 137 4.78 -16.44 5.50
CA TYR A 137 3.67 -17.40 5.38
C TYR A 137 4.10 -18.79 4.92
N THR A 138 5.13 -18.91 4.08
CA THR A 138 5.69 -20.22 3.71
C THR A 138 6.31 -20.91 4.94
N THR A 139 6.87 -20.15 5.87
CA THR A 139 7.42 -20.69 7.12
C THR A 139 6.30 -21.13 8.06
N LEU A 140 5.28 -20.29 8.27
CA LEU A 140 4.09 -20.64 9.05
C LEU A 140 3.38 -21.89 8.51
N ALA A 141 3.26 -22.02 7.18
CA ALA A 141 2.68 -23.20 6.55
C ALA A 141 3.45 -24.50 6.86
N ARG A 142 4.79 -24.43 6.88
CA ARG A 142 5.65 -25.58 7.26
C ARG A 142 5.54 -25.91 8.73
N GLU A 143 5.52 -24.90 9.60
CA GLU A 143 5.32 -25.09 11.04
C GLU A 143 3.93 -25.68 11.34
N LEU A 144 2.91 -25.26 10.61
CA LEU A 144 1.56 -25.81 10.70
C LEU A 144 1.53 -27.30 10.32
N GLN A 145 2.21 -27.68 9.23
CA GLN A 145 2.35 -29.09 8.85
C GLN A 145 3.02 -29.90 9.98
N GLN A 146 4.14 -29.41 10.52
CA GLN A 146 4.87 -30.11 11.58
C GLN A 146 4.06 -30.23 12.88
N SER A 147 3.38 -29.16 13.28
CA SER A 147 2.61 -29.11 14.53
C SER A 147 1.33 -29.94 14.49
N THR A 148 0.60 -29.94 13.36
CA THR A 148 -0.59 -30.81 13.17
C THR A 148 -0.19 -32.29 13.25
N GLU A 149 0.91 -32.68 12.62
CA GLU A 149 1.44 -34.04 12.73
C GLU A 149 1.89 -34.41 14.14
N ALA A 150 2.62 -33.53 14.82
CA ALA A 150 3.04 -33.75 16.20
C ALA A 150 1.82 -33.89 17.13
N THR A 151 0.74 -33.15 16.86
CA THR A 151 -0.52 -33.24 17.59
C THR A 151 -1.20 -34.59 17.34
N CYS A 152 -1.29 -35.06 16.09
CA CYS A 152 -1.83 -36.38 15.78
C CYS A 152 -1.07 -37.50 16.51
N ARG A 153 0.26 -37.44 16.53
CA ARG A 153 1.11 -38.44 17.21
C ARG A 153 0.97 -38.37 18.73
N SER A 154 1.11 -37.18 19.32
CA SER A 154 1.09 -37.01 20.79
C SER A 154 -0.25 -37.36 21.42
N ARG A 155 -1.36 -37.14 20.70
CA ARG A 155 -2.71 -37.51 21.15
C ARG A 155 -3.13 -38.91 20.72
N ASN A 156 -2.28 -39.64 20.00
CA ASN A 156 -2.57 -40.97 19.44
C ASN A 156 -3.92 -41.01 18.70
N LEU A 157 -4.16 -40.01 17.84
CA LEU A 157 -5.43 -39.87 17.12
C LEU A 157 -5.63 -41.00 16.12
N SER A 158 -6.89 -41.36 15.89
CA SER A 158 -7.24 -42.22 14.76
C SER A 158 -6.88 -41.51 13.44
N THR A 159 -6.72 -42.28 12.35
CA THR A 159 -6.47 -41.69 11.02
C THR A 159 -7.55 -40.69 10.63
N GLN A 160 -8.81 -41.01 10.92
CA GLN A 160 -9.96 -40.15 10.61
C GLN A 160 -9.90 -38.84 11.41
N ASP A 161 -9.62 -38.91 12.71
CA ASP A 161 -9.52 -37.72 13.57
C ASP A 161 -8.32 -36.85 13.19
N CYS A 162 -7.21 -37.46 12.78
CA CYS A 162 -6.05 -36.72 12.30
C CYS A 162 -6.35 -36.03 10.96
N VAL A 163 -7.07 -36.67 10.03
CA VAL A 163 -7.53 -36.04 8.79
C VAL A 163 -8.41 -34.83 9.10
N ALA A 164 -9.38 -34.97 10.01
CA ALA A 164 -10.26 -33.87 10.39
C ALA A 164 -9.49 -32.70 11.03
N LEU A 165 -8.51 -32.99 11.90
CA LEU A 165 -7.64 -31.97 12.50
C LEU A 165 -6.83 -31.22 11.43
N VAL A 166 -6.21 -31.95 10.51
CA VAL A 166 -5.39 -31.39 9.43
C VAL A 166 -6.25 -30.55 8.48
N GLU A 167 -7.43 -31.04 8.08
CA GLU A 167 -8.37 -30.30 7.24
C GLU A 167 -8.78 -28.97 7.89
N SER A 168 -9.23 -29.02 9.14
CA SER A 168 -9.63 -27.82 9.88
C SER A 168 -8.49 -26.80 9.95
N ALA A 169 -7.29 -27.25 10.34
CA ALA A 169 -6.13 -26.38 10.52
C ALA A 169 -5.66 -25.75 9.19
N TYR A 170 -5.64 -26.52 8.09
CA TYR A 170 -5.19 -26.02 6.80
C TYR A 170 -6.23 -25.09 6.17
N ASN A 171 -7.53 -25.38 6.31
CA ASN A 171 -8.59 -24.49 5.84
C ASN A 171 -8.58 -23.15 6.59
N GLU A 172 -8.43 -23.19 7.92
CA GLU A 172 -8.29 -21.97 8.73
C GLU A 172 -7.05 -21.16 8.32
N PHE A 173 -5.92 -21.83 8.07
CA PHE A 173 -4.70 -21.16 7.59
C PHE A 173 -4.90 -20.49 6.23
N ILE A 174 -5.61 -21.13 5.30
CA ILE A 174 -5.93 -20.56 4.00
C ILE A 174 -6.79 -19.29 4.16
N GLU A 175 -7.85 -19.33 4.95
CA GLU A 175 -8.76 -18.19 5.15
C GLU A 175 -8.05 -17.01 5.83
N THR A 176 -7.35 -17.29 6.93
CA THR A 176 -6.64 -16.26 7.71
C THR A 176 -5.52 -15.62 6.91
N THR A 177 -4.74 -16.41 6.18
CA THR A 177 -3.67 -15.88 5.30
C THR A 177 -4.26 -15.08 4.14
N THR A 178 -5.38 -15.51 3.54
CA THR A 178 -6.03 -14.76 2.46
C THR A 178 -6.47 -13.37 2.95
N LYS A 179 -7.12 -13.32 4.13
CA LYS A 179 -7.52 -12.05 4.75
C LYS A 179 -6.31 -11.15 5.04
N ALA A 180 -5.25 -11.71 5.60
CA ALA A 180 -4.05 -10.96 5.91
C ALA A 180 -3.31 -10.48 4.65
N TRP A 181 -3.33 -11.27 3.57
CA TRP A 181 -2.76 -10.87 2.29
C TRP A 181 -3.52 -9.70 1.66
N TRP A 182 -4.85 -9.67 1.77
CA TRP A 182 -5.62 -8.48 1.37
C TRP A 182 -5.29 -7.24 2.19
N GLN A 183 -5.14 -7.38 3.50
CA GLN A 183 -4.68 -6.26 4.35
C GLN A 183 -3.29 -5.77 3.93
N PHE A 184 -2.38 -6.70 3.64
CA PHE A 184 -1.07 -6.39 3.09
C PHE A 184 -1.16 -5.69 1.73
N ALA A 185 -2.02 -6.16 0.82
CA ALA A 185 -2.26 -5.53 -0.47
C ALA A 185 -2.70 -4.07 -0.33
N TRP A 186 -3.65 -3.78 0.57
CA TRP A 186 -4.09 -2.41 0.83
C TRP A 186 -3.00 -1.55 1.46
N ARG A 187 -2.18 -2.13 2.34
CA ARG A 187 -0.99 -1.44 2.87
C ARG A 187 -0.02 -1.05 1.75
N LEU A 188 0.23 -1.94 0.79
CA LEU A 188 1.10 -1.62 -0.36
C LEU A 188 0.55 -0.46 -1.19
N VAL A 189 -0.78 -0.35 -1.34
CA VAL A 189 -1.42 0.76 -2.05
C VAL A 189 -1.15 2.08 -1.34
N SER A 190 -1.34 2.14 -0.02
CA SER A 190 -1.05 3.36 0.75
C SER A 190 0.45 3.65 0.84
N SER A 191 1.29 2.62 0.98
CA SER A 191 2.74 2.79 1.14
C SER A 191 3.41 3.21 -0.16
N PHE A 192 2.97 2.71 -1.31
CA PHE A 192 3.58 3.02 -2.61
C PHE A 192 2.56 3.69 -3.53
N ASN A 193 2.50 5.02 -3.48
CA ASN A 193 1.58 5.80 -4.29
C ASN A 193 2.23 7.09 -4.80
N ALA A 194 1.75 7.58 -5.95
CA ALA A 194 2.18 8.84 -6.57
C ALA A 194 3.71 9.03 -6.77
N GLY A 195 4.48 7.94 -6.87
CA GLY A 195 5.94 7.99 -6.96
C GLY A 195 6.66 8.17 -5.63
N TYR A 196 5.96 8.00 -4.51
CA TYR A 196 6.49 8.07 -3.15
C TYR A 196 6.42 6.72 -2.45
N GLU A 197 7.23 6.59 -1.40
CA GLU A 197 7.07 5.58 -0.36
C GLU A 197 6.71 6.27 0.95
N PHE A 198 5.58 5.89 1.53
CA PHE A 198 5.06 6.42 2.79
C PHE A 198 5.14 5.38 3.91
N PHE A 199 5.61 5.86 5.06
CA PHE A 199 5.76 5.14 6.31
C PHE A 199 4.79 5.67 7.40
N ASN A 200 4.43 6.96 7.36
CA ASN A 200 3.46 7.62 8.25
C ASN A 200 3.08 9.03 7.73
N GLU A 201 2.17 9.71 8.44
CA GLU A 201 1.62 11.04 8.10
C GLU A 201 2.48 12.23 8.57
N SER A 202 3.70 12.00 9.08
CA SER A 202 4.59 13.11 9.45
C SER A 202 5.22 13.76 8.20
N ALA A 203 5.75 14.96 8.34
CA ALA A 203 6.47 15.65 7.26
C ALA A 203 7.69 14.86 6.72
N THR A 204 8.28 13.99 7.55
CA THR A 204 9.37 13.07 7.16
C THR A 204 8.86 11.63 7.01
N GLY A 205 7.55 11.45 6.98
CA GLY A 205 6.85 10.19 6.97
C GLY A 205 6.82 9.52 5.60
N GLY A 206 7.50 10.08 4.61
CA GLY A 206 7.68 9.46 3.31
C GLY A 206 8.90 9.99 2.59
N ARG A 207 9.23 9.34 1.48
CA ARG A 207 10.30 9.75 0.57
C ARG A 207 9.84 9.71 -0.87
N SER A 208 10.28 10.68 -1.67
CA SER A 208 10.13 10.62 -3.12
C SER A 208 11.04 9.53 -3.65
N ILE A 209 10.51 8.70 -4.54
CA ILE A 209 11.27 7.64 -5.17
C ILE A 209 11.32 7.92 -6.68
N GLY A 210 12.28 8.74 -7.08
CA GLY A 210 12.49 9.10 -8.47
C GLY A 210 13.00 7.95 -9.34
N TYR A 211 13.25 8.26 -10.62
CA TYR A 211 13.87 7.34 -11.56
C TYR A 211 15.38 7.17 -11.26
N PRO A 212 15.93 5.95 -11.38
CA PRO A 212 17.36 5.73 -11.31
C PRO A 212 18.12 6.47 -12.41
N ALA A 213 19.32 6.97 -12.08
CA ALA A 213 20.12 7.78 -13.00
C ALA A 213 20.64 6.99 -14.20
N ASP A 214 20.99 5.72 -14.01
CA ASP A 214 21.42 4.81 -15.08
C ASP A 214 20.31 4.56 -16.10
N TRP A 215 19.06 4.41 -15.65
CA TRP A 215 17.91 4.34 -16.54
C TRP A 215 17.63 5.69 -17.22
N ALA A 216 17.59 6.79 -16.46
CA ALA A 216 17.32 8.13 -16.99
C ALA A 216 18.36 8.56 -18.04
N ASN A 217 19.62 8.17 -17.87
CA ASN A 217 20.69 8.44 -18.83
C ASN A 217 20.52 7.74 -20.18
N GLN A 218 19.63 6.75 -20.26
CA GLN A 218 19.29 6.03 -21.49
C GLN A 218 17.99 6.53 -22.14
N THR A 219 17.32 7.51 -21.54
CA THR A 219 16.08 8.10 -22.07
C THR A 219 16.31 9.52 -22.58
N GLU A 220 15.26 10.13 -23.13
CA GLU A 220 15.24 11.54 -23.53
C GLU A 220 15.41 12.52 -22.37
N TYR A 221 15.46 12.05 -21.11
CA TYR A 221 15.74 12.89 -19.94
C TYR A 221 17.02 13.71 -20.12
N VAL A 222 18.06 13.13 -20.74
CA VAL A 222 19.34 13.81 -20.99
C VAL A 222 19.27 14.89 -22.08
N LEU A 223 18.16 14.96 -22.82
CA LEU A 223 17.96 15.92 -23.90
C LEU A 223 17.38 17.26 -23.41
N TYR A 224 16.79 17.30 -22.21
CA TYR A 224 16.25 18.52 -21.63
C TYR A 224 17.35 19.35 -20.94
N PRO A 225 17.34 20.70 -21.05
CA PRO A 225 16.44 21.54 -21.85
C PRO A 225 16.95 21.77 -23.29
N GLN A 226 18.03 21.11 -23.71
CA GLN A 226 18.72 21.41 -24.97
C GLN A 226 17.80 21.26 -26.20
N HIS A 227 16.88 20.30 -26.16
CA HIS A 227 15.87 20.08 -27.20
C HIS A 227 14.48 20.63 -26.84
N TYR A 228 14.38 21.38 -25.74
CA TYR A 228 13.14 22.03 -25.32
C TYR A 228 12.95 23.34 -26.07
N HIS A 229 12.12 23.30 -27.12
CA HIS A 229 11.75 24.47 -27.92
C HIS A 229 10.24 24.64 -27.96
N PRO A 230 9.59 25.05 -26.85
CA PRO A 230 8.17 25.30 -26.84
C PRO A 230 7.83 26.47 -27.78
N PRO A 231 6.62 26.52 -28.36
CA PRO A 231 6.15 27.68 -29.09
C PRO A 231 6.29 28.97 -28.26
N ALA A 232 6.55 30.10 -28.91
CA ALA A 232 6.82 31.38 -28.22
C ALA A 232 5.73 31.79 -27.21
N GLN A 233 4.47 31.43 -27.48
CA GLN A 233 3.36 31.69 -26.57
C GLN A 233 3.47 30.87 -25.27
N VAL A 234 3.84 29.59 -25.38
CA VAL A 234 4.06 28.69 -24.23
C VAL A 234 5.29 29.14 -23.45
N ALA A 235 6.39 29.48 -24.14
CA ALA A 235 7.59 30.02 -23.48
C ALA A 235 7.29 31.31 -22.69
N ALA A 236 6.44 32.18 -23.24
CA ALA A 236 6.03 33.41 -22.56
C ALA A 236 5.15 33.13 -21.34
N GLU A 237 4.26 32.14 -21.40
CA GLU A 237 3.41 31.73 -20.28
C GLU A 237 4.21 31.02 -19.17
N GLU A 238 5.15 30.15 -19.55
CA GLU A 238 6.09 29.52 -18.61
C GLU A 238 6.96 30.55 -17.91
N ASN A 239 7.54 31.50 -18.64
CA ASN A 239 8.34 32.57 -18.03
C ASN A 239 7.52 33.44 -17.08
N ARG A 240 6.25 33.73 -17.40
CA ARG A 240 5.35 34.44 -16.48
C ARG A 240 5.08 33.61 -15.24
N THR A 241 4.84 32.31 -15.40
CA THR A 241 4.50 31.40 -14.30
C THR A 241 5.70 31.13 -13.39
N ALA A 242 6.89 30.92 -13.95
CA ALA A 242 8.14 30.76 -13.21
C ALA A 242 8.57 32.04 -12.48
N ALA A 243 8.13 33.21 -12.97
CA ALA A 243 8.30 34.46 -12.26
C ALA A 243 7.34 34.60 -11.07
N VAL A 244 6.27 33.80 -10.95
CA VAL A 244 5.38 33.82 -9.79
C VAL A 244 6.05 33.09 -8.63
N ASP A 245 6.23 33.79 -7.51
CA ASP A 245 6.65 33.17 -6.26
C ASP A 245 5.59 32.14 -5.81
N PRO A 246 5.96 30.87 -5.59
CA PRO A 246 5.00 29.80 -5.37
C PRO A 246 4.30 29.88 -4.01
N ASP A 247 4.85 30.60 -3.02
CA ASP A 247 4.28 30.73 -1.68
C ASP A 247 3.31 31.92 -1.58
N THR A 248 3.54 32.97 -2.37
CA THR A 248 2.77 34.23 -2.31
C THR A 248 1.87 34.45 -3.52
N GLY A 249 2.09 33.74 -4.63
CA GLY A 249 1.36 33.93 -5.88
C GLY A 249 1.64 35.26 -6.56
N VAL A 250 2.69 35.98 -6.15
CA VAL A 250 3.07 37.30 -6.67
C VAL A 250 4.19 37.16 -7.69
N LEU A 251 4.07 37.86 -8.81
CA LEU A 251 5.14 37.97 -9.82
C LEU A 251 6.38 38.64 -9.22
N SER A 252 7.47 37.90 -9.15
CA SER A 252 8.84 38.35 -8.92
C SER A 252 9.29 39.20 -10.10
N ILE A 253 8.94 40.49 -10.09
CA ILE A 253 9.49 41.45 -11.05
C ILE A 253 10.95 41.69 -10.64
N VAL A 254 11.89 40.94 -11.21
CA VAL A 254 13.27 41.39 -11.28
C VAL A 254 13.30 42.53 -12.30
N VAL A 255 13.33 43.77 -11.80
CA VAL A 255 13.52 44.98 -12.63
C VAL A 255 14.96 44.99 -13.14
N GLY A 256 15.23 44.18 -14.18
CA GLY A 256 16.40 44.30 -15.04
C GLY A 256 16.04 45.19 -16.22
N GLY A 257 16.63 46.38 -16.27
CA GLY A 257 16.27 47.45 -17.20
C GLY A 257 16.25 47.02 -18.67
N SER A 258 15.06 46.98 -19.25
CA SER A 258 14.84 47.31 -20.66
C SER A 258 13.40 47.74 -20.85
N SER A 259 13.24 48.79 -21.65
CA SER A 259 11.98 49.50 -21.91
C SER A 259 10.94 48.60 -22.58
N ALA A 260 9.94 48.14 -21.83
CA ALA A 260 8.69 47.64 -22.39
C ALA A 260 7.52 48.27 -21.62
N GLN A 261 6.53 48.78 -22.35
CA GLN A 261 5.38 49.48 -21.81
C GLN A 261 4.54 48.57 -20.91
N VAL A 262 4.32 49.03 -19.67
CA VAL A 262 3.42 48.40 -18.71
C VAL A 262 1.98 48.66 -19.16
N GLU A 263 1.32 47.67 -19.75
CA GLU A 263 -0.15 47.68 -19.82
C GLU A 263 -0.69 47.32 -18.43
N ALA A 264 -1.12 48.36 -17.70
CA ALA A 264 -1.87 48.20 -16.47
C ALA A 264 -3.25 47.63 -16.79
N PHE A 265 -3.50 46.37 -16.42
CA PHE A 265 -4.86 45.84 -16.42
C PHE A 265 -5.67 46.57 -15.33
N SER A 266 -6.51 47.51 -15.75
CA SER A 266 -7.51 48.11 -14.86
C SER A 266 -8.63 47.09 -14.63
N LEU A 267 -8.62 46.42 -13.48
CA LEU A 267 -9.80 45.70 -13.01
C LEU A 267 -10.96 46.68 -12.87
N SER A 268 -12.15 46.31 -13.36
CA SER A 268 -13.30 47.20 -13.29
C SER A 268 -13.65 47.50 -11.83
N SER A 269 -14.06 48.74 -11.55
CA SER A 269 -14.46 49.17 -10.21
C SER A 269 -15.59 48.31 -9.62
N GLY A 270 -16.41 47.67 -10.49
CA GLY A 270 -17.43 46.70 -10.07
C GLY A 270 -16.86 45.39 -9.52
N PHE A 271 -15.71 44.92 -10.02
CA PHE A 271 -15.06 43.71 -9.51
C PHE A 271 -14.48 43.92 -8.10
N LEU A 272 -13.81 45.05 -7.89
CA LEU A 272 -13.26 45.41 -6.58
C LEU A 272 -14.37 45.64 -5.54
N LEU A 273 -15.47 46.28 -5.93
CA LEU A 273 -16.62 46.46 -5.04
C LEU A 273 -17.29 45.12 -4.70
N GLY A 274 -17.42 44.21 -5.67
CA GLY A 274 -17.98 42.87 -5.46
C GLY A 274 -17.12 42.02 -4.52
N PHE A 275 -15.79 42.09 -4.66
CA PHE A 275 -14.85 41.35 -3.80
C PHE A 275 -14.87 41.86 -2.36
N VAL A 276 -14.90 43.18 -2.16
CA VAL A 276 -14.98 43.79 -0.82
C VAL A 276 -16.33 43.52 -0.14
N CYS A 277 -17.44 43.61 -0.89
CA CYS A 277 -18.77 43.29 -0.34
C CYS A 277 -18.93 41.79 -0.01
N GLY A 278 -18.38 40.90 -0.85
CA GLY A 278 -18.43 39.45 -0.63
C GLY A 278 -17.65 39.01 0.61
N THR A 279 -16.44 39.54 0.81
CA THR A 279 -15.59 39.23 1.97
C THR A 279 -16.17 39.78 3.28
N MET A 280 -16.83 40.94 3.24
CA MET A 280 -17.55 41.50 4.40
C MET A 280 -18.79 40.69 4.77
N SER A 281 -19.54 40.20 3.79
CA SER A 281 -20.73 39.38 4.03
C SER A 281 -20.38 38.02 4.63
N LEU A 282 -19.29 37.39 4.16
CA LEU A 282 -18.81 36.12 4.72
C LEU A 282 -18.34 36.28 6.17
N SER A 283 -17.64 37.37 6.47
CA SER A 283 -17.18 37.70 7.82
C SER A 283 -18.35 37.93 8.79
N LEU A 284 -19.42 38.58 8.32
CA LEU A 284 -20.63 38.82 9.12
C LEU A 284 -21.38 37.51 9.42
N VAL A 285 -21.48 36.61 8.44
CA VAL A 285 -22.13 35.30 8.61
C VAL A 285 -21.36 34.45 9.62
N VAL A 286 -20.03 34.42 9.54
CA VAL A 286 -19.20 33.69 10.52
C VAL A 286 -19.35 34.27 11.92
N ALA A 287 -19.40 35.60 12.06
CA ALA A 287 -19.61 36.25 13.35
C ALA A 287 -20.99 35.94 13.95
N VAL A 288 -22.05 35.92 13.13
CA VAL A 288 -23.41 35.58 13.56
C VAL A 288 -23.50 34.12 14.01
N VAL A 289 -22.88 33.19 13.27
CA VAL A 289 -22.84 31.76 13.65
C VAL A 289 -22.08 31.57 14.97
N ALA A 290 -20.95 32.26 15.16
CA ALA A 290 -20.19 32.22 16.41
C ALA A 290 -20.98 32.80 17.60
N LEU A 291 -21.73 33.89 17.39
CA LEU A 291 -22.58 34.50 18.41
C LEU A 291 -23.74 33.58 18.82
N VAL A 292 -24.44 32.99 17.85
CA VAL A 292 -25.54 32.05 18.11
C VAL A 292 -25.05 30.81 18.85
N SER A 293 -23.84 30.35 18.54
CA SER A 293 -23.20 29.20 19.20
C SER A 293 -22.85 29.51 20.66
N ARG A 294 -22.33 30.71 20.94
CA ARG A 294 -22.05 31.17 22.32
C ARG A 294 -23.32 31.36 23.14
N VAL A 295 -24.36 31.97 22.58
CA VAL A 295 -25.65 32.14 23.28
C VAL A 295 -26.29 30.79 23.61
N ARG A 296 -26.18 29.79 22.72
CA ARG A 296 -26.64 28.42 23.01
C ARG A 296 -25.85 27.76 24.14
N GLN A 297 -24.54 28.02 24.25
CA GLN A 297 -23.71 27.51 25.35
C GLN A 297 -24.05 28.20 26.69
N GLU A 298 -24.33 29.50 26.68
CA GLU A 298 -24.71 30.23 27.91
C GLU A 298 -26.10 29.87 28.44
N VAL A 299 -27.05 29.55 27.56
CA VAL A 299 -28.42 29.12 27.94
C VAL A 299 -28.45 27.69 28.51
N ALA A 300 -27.44 26.87 28.23
CA ALA A 300 -27.38 25.47 28.64
C ALA A 300 -26.74 25.20 30.02
N SER A 301 -26.22 26.22 30.72
CA SER A 301 -25.46 26.02 31.97
C SER A 301 -26.24 26.49 33.22
N PRO A 302 -26.57 25.61 34.19
CA PRO A 302 -27.17 26.00 35.46
C PRO A 302 -26.14 26.69 36.37
N LYS A 303 -26.51 27.83 36.95
CA LYS A 303 -25.69 28.66 37.84
C LYS A 303 -25.72 28.11 39.29
N ALA A 304 -24.56 27.89 39.91
CA ALA A 304 -24.41 27.68 41.36
C ALA A 304 -23.54 28.81 41.98
N PRO A 305 -23.72 29.17 43.26
CA PRO A 305 -23.41 30.51 43.77
C PRO A 305 -21.97 30.69 44.26
N ALA A 306 -21.61 31.97 44.35
CA ALA A 306 -20.29 32.52 44.67
C ALA A 306 -19.77 32.17 46.08
N SER A 307 -18.46 31.99 46.18
CA SER A 307 -17.72 31.96 47.45
C SER A 307 -16.61 33.01 47.47
N VAL A 308 -16.53 33.65 48.63
CA VAL A 308 -15.72 34.79 49.08
C VAL A 308 -14.24 34.41 49.24
N GLU A 309 -13.35 35.39 49.07
CA GLU A 309 -11.91 35.34 49.37
C GLU A 309 -11.61 34.99 50.83
N GLU A 310 -10.61 34.14 51.10
CA GLU A 310 -9.62 34.39 52.16
C GLU A 310 -8.37 33.50 52.02
N GLN A 311 -7.21 34.12 52.33
CA GLN A 311 -5.88 33.52 52.45
C GLN A 311 -5.75 32.68 53.73
N GLY A 312 -4.85 31.69 53.76
CA GLY A 312 -4.27 31.21 55.03
C GLY A 312 -3.86 29.75 55.11
N GLU A 313 -2.55 29.52 54.99
CA GLU A 313 -1.70 28.65 55.83
C GLU A 313 -2.10 27.22 56.27
N SER A 314 -1.17 26.32 55.93
CA SER A 314 -0.52 25.33 56.80
C SER A 314 -1.10 23.90 56.95
N ASN A 315 -0.14 22.98 56.73
CA ASN A 315 0.10 21.72 57.43
C ASN A 315 -0.76 20.46 57.16
N SER A 316 -0.01 19.49 56.63
CA SER A 316 0.30 18.18 57.22
C SER A 316 -0.63 16.99 56.94
N THR A 317 0.05 15.99 56.37
CA THR A 317 0.01 14.55 56.70
C THR A 317 -1.19 13.69 56.31
N ASN A 318 -0.84 12.75 55.42
CA ASN A 318 -0.96 11.30 55.56
C ASN A 318 -2.24 10.55 55.18
N ASP A 319 -1.91 9.41 54.53
CA ASP A 319 -2.56 8.11 54.51
C ASP A 319 -3.78 7.95 53.61
N GLU A 320 -3.56 7.28 52.49
CA GLU A 320 -3.81 5.83 52.28
C GLU A 320 -5.28 5.65 51.86
N ALA A 321 -5.51 5.49 50.57
CA ALA A 321 -5.53 4.21 49.88
C ALA A 321 -6.99 3.80 49.67
N VAL A 322 -7.35 3.43 48.44
CA VAL A 322 -7.96 2.14 48.11
C VAL A 322 -8.32 2.15 46.62
N VAL A 323 -7.72 1.15 45.98
CA VAL A 323 -7.92 0.59 44.65
C VAL A 323 -9.41 0.35 44.35
N VAL A 324 -9.82 0.45 43.08
CA VAL A 324 -10.55 -0.60 42.33
C VAL A 324 -10.96 -0.10 40.93
N VAL A 325 -10.28 -0.68 39.94
CA VAL A 325 -10.80 -1.30 38.69
C VAL A 325 -11.69 -0.46 37.74
N GLU A 326 -11.09 -0.16 36.58
CA GLU A 326 -11.58 -0.18 35.17
C GLU A 326 -13.01 -0.71 34.88
N PRO A 327 -13.69 -0.30 33.76
CA PRO A 327 -13.12 -0.42 32.41
C PRO A 327 -13.55 0.60 31.31
N VAL A 328 -12.70 0.72 30.28
CA VAL A 328 -12.94 0.47 28.82
C VAL A 328 -14.41 0.61 28.35
N ALA A 329 -14.80 1.24 27.23
CA ALA A 329 -14.22 1.65 25.95
C ALA A 329 -15.17 2.67 25.30
N VAL A 330 -14.70 3.44 24.31
CA VAL A 330 -15.53 3.80 23.14
C VAL A 330 -14.61 3.87 21.91
N ILE A 331 -14.65 2.84 21.06
CA ILE A 331 -15.17 2.80 19.66
C ILE A 331 -14.34 3.65 18.70
#